data_AF-A0A0N4Z3X8-F1
#
_entry.id   AF-A0A0N4Z3X8-F1
#
_cell.length_a   1.000
_cell.length_b   1.000
_cell.length_c   1.000
_cell.angle_alpha   90.00
_cell.angle_beta   90.00
_cell.angle_gamma   90.00
#
_symmetry.space_group_name_H-M   'P 1'
#
loop_
_entity.id
_entity.type
_entity.pdbx_description
1 polymer ?
#
loop_
_entity_poly.entity_id
_entity_poly.type
_entity_poly.pdbx_seq_one_letter_code
_entity_poly.pdbx_strand_id
1 'polypeptide(L)'
;MKFFVPAIVIGVLISFTDALPSIGSVQSAAVTGKLTCNGKPAVGVKVKLYDDDRGIDLDDLMDEGVTNSDGVFHLSGKETELSTIDPKINVYHDCNDETVPCLKKFSIMIPDSFVTEGPEPSKTFDAGTLNLDGKFSGESRDCLNR
;
A
#
# COMPACT_ATOMS: atom_id res chain seq x y z
N MET A 1 73.25 1.67 -5.98
CA MET A 1 72.10 2.41 -6.55
C MET A 1 70.82 1.86 -5.92
N LYS A 2 69.98 2.74 -5.36
CA LYS A 2 68.77 2.39 -4.59
C LYS A 2 67.67 1.95 -5.56
N PHE A 3 67.17 0.72 -5.41
CA PHE A 3 65.99 0.25 -6.13
C PHE A 3 64.74 0.78 -5.43
N PHE A 4 64.02 1.69 -6.09
CA PHE A 4 62.69 2.12 -5.68
C PHE A 4 61.68 1.10 -6.21
N VAL A 5 61.00 0.38 -5.32
CA VAL A 5 59.81 -0.41 -5.64
C VAL A 5 58.60 0.48 -5.35
N PRO A 6 57.74 0.80 -6.32
CA PRO A 6 56.49 1.51 -6.02
C PRO A 6 55.51 0.51 -5.42
N ALA A 7 55.14 0.71 -4.16
CA ALA A 7 54.04 -0.01 -3.54
C ALA A 7 52.72 0.51 -4.15
N ILE A 8 52.10 -0.29 -5.02
CA ILE A 8 50.74 -0.05 -5.50
C ILE A 8 49.80 -0.45 -4.36
N VAL A 9 49.32 0.54 -3.62
CA VAL A 9 48.25 0.34 -2.63
C VAL A 9 46.94 0.35 -3.41
N ILE A 10 46.42 -0.83 -3.72
CA ILE A 10 45.05 -1.00 -4.23
C ILE A 10 44.11 -0.72 -3.05
N GLY A 11 43.56 0.49 -2.99
CA GLY A 11 42.50 0.83 -2.06
C GLY A 11 41.23 0.08 -2.46
N VAL A 12 40.86 -0.93 -1.68
CA VAL A 12 39.56 -1.59 -1.79
C VAL A 12 38.51 -0.63 -1.24
N LEU A 13 37.74 -0.01 -2.14
CA LEU A 13 36.52 0.71 -1.77
C LEU A 13 35.48 -0.32 -1.38
N ILE A 14 35.41 -0.66 -0.09
CA ILE A 14 34.31 -1.45 0.45
C ILE A 14 33.10 -0.52 0.47
N SER A 15 32.25 -0.61 -0.56
CA SER A 15 30.91 -0.04 -0.51
C SER A 15 30.12 -0.78 0.57
N PHE A 16 30.17 -0.29 1.80
CA PHE A 16 29.23 -0.68 2.84
C PHE A 16 27.86 -0.14 2.41
N THR A 17 27.10 -0.95 1.69
CA THR A 17 25.65 -0.77 1.64
C THR A 17 25.15 -1.25 2.99
N ASP A 18 24.94 -0.33 3.92
CA ASP A 18 24.36 -0.61 5.23
C ASP A 18 22.90 -1.04 5.04
N ALA A 19 22.69 -2.32 4.68
CA ALA A 19 21.41 -2.97 4.88
C ALA A 19 21.32 -3.26 6.38
N LEU A 20 20.76 -2.32 7.13
CA LEU A 20 20.32 -2.61 8.49
C LEU A 20 19.37 -3.82 8.40
N PRO A 21 19.59 -4.89 9.17
CA PRO A 21 18.68 -6.02 9.15
C PRO A 21 17.33 -5.53 9.67
N SER A 22 16.32 -5.48 8.79
CA SER A 22 14.93 -5.29 9.18
C SER A 22 14.58 -6.40 10.17
N ILE A 23 14.29 -6.05 11.41
CA ILE A 23 13.95 -7.01 12.47
C ILE A 23 12.45 -7.26 12.36
N GLY A 24 12.05 -8.47 11.97
CA GLY A 24 10.64 -8.82 11.75
C GLY A 24 10.48 -10.02 10.83
N SER A 25 9.26 -10.54 10.73
CA SER A 25 8.87 -11.45 9.66
C SER A 25 8.27 -10.66 8.51
N VAL A 26 8.58 -11.08 7.28
CA VAL A 26 7.90 -10.56 6.10
C VAL A 26 6.49 -11.13 6.07
N GLN A 27 5.49 -10.28 5.92
CA GLN A 27 4.09 -10.65 5.79
C GLN A 27 3.47 -9.93 4.61
N SER A 28 2.41 -10.49 4.04
CA SER A 28 1.79 -9.95 2.83
C SER A 28 0.27 -10.09 2.84
N ALA A 29 -0.38 -9.19 2.13
CA ALA A 29 -1.82 -9.15 1.94
C ALA A 29 -2.18 -8.76 0.51
N ALA A 30 -3.28 -9.33 0.00
CA ALA A 30 -3.86 -8.95 -1.28
C ALA A 30 -5.36 -8.71 -1.13
N VAL A 31 -5.88 -7.78 -1.93
CA VAL A 31 -7.28 -7.37 -1.93
C VAL A 31 -7.77 -7.09 -3.34
N THR A 32 -9.02 -7.42 -3.61
CA THR A 32 -9.73 -7.03 -4.82
C THR A 32 -11.12 -6.50 -4.48
N GLY A 33 -11.70 -5.74 -5.39
CA GLY A 33 -13.07 -5.28 -5.26
C GLY A 33 -13.50 -4.49 -6.49
N LYS A 34 -14.76 -4.08 -6.49
CA LYS A 34 -15.37 -3.27 -7.55
C LYS A 34 -16.03 -2.03 -6.98
N LEU A 35 -15.76 -0.88 -7.57
CA LEU A 35 -16.37 0.38 -7.19
C LEU A 35 -17.35 0.84 -8.27
N THR A 36 -18.53 1.29 -7.84
CA THR A 36 -19.55 1.86 -8.72
C THR A 36 -19.95 3.25 -8.26
N CYS A 37 -20.37 4.09 -9.20
CA CYS A 37 -20.94 5.41 -8.96
C CYS A 37 -22.11 5.61 -9.92
N ASN A 38 -23.27 6.01 -9.41
CA ASN A 38 -24.51 6.21 -10.17
C ASN A 38 -24.89 4.99 -11.05
N GLY A 39 -24.75 3.79 -10.49
CA GLY A 39 -25.04 2.53 -11.17
C GLY A 39 -24.06 2.16 -12.31
N LYS A 40 -22.96 2.90 -12.48
CA LYS A 40 -21.91 2.63 -13.48
C LYS A 40 -20.59 2.25 -12.80
N PRO A 41 -19.68 1.54 -13.49
CA PRO A 41 -18.31 1.39 -13.03
C PRO A 41 -17.67 2.74 -12.70
N ALA A 42 -17.10 2.87 -11.50
CA ALA A 42 -16.32 4.04 -11.12
C ALA A 42 -14.87 3.82 -11.57
N VAL A 43 -14.49 4.45 -12.68
CA VAL A 43 -13.19 4.26 -13.34
C VAL A 43 -12.17 5.26 -12.81
N GLY A 44 -10.91 4.84 -12.62
CA GLY A 44 -9.83 5.73 -12.21
C GLY A 44 -9.88 6.14 -10.74
N VAL A 45 -10.70 5.47 -9.93
CA VAL A 45 -10.79 5.73 -8.48
C VAL A 45 -9.52 5.20 -7.83
N LYS A 46 -8.83 6.05 -7.06
CA LYS A 46 -7.60 5.68 -6.37
C LYS A 46 -7.88 4.81 -5.16
N VAL A 47 -7.13 3.73 -5.04
CA VAL A 47 -7.16 2.81 -3.90
C VAL A 47 -5.73 2.58 -3.44
N LYS A 48 -5.51 2.60 -2.13
CA LYS A 48 -4.19 2.35 -1.52
C LYS A 48 -4.33 1.29 -0.45
N LEU A 49 -3.41 0.33 -0.46
CA LEU A 49 -3.26 -0.70 0.55
C LEU A 49 -2.19 -0.25 1.55
N TYR A 50 -2.54 -0.25 2.82
CA TYR A 50 -1.70 0.18 3.93
C TYR A 50 -1.62 -0.92 4.98
N ASP A 51 -0.52 -0.92 5.72
CA ASP A 51 -0.48 -1.48 7.06
C ASP A 51 -0.96 -0.40 8.07
N ASP A 52 -1.90 -0.75 8.96
CA ASP A 52 -2.46 0.17 9.96
C ASP A 52 -1.67 0.08 11.27
N ASP A 53 -0.49 0.70 11.31
CA ASP A 53 0.31 0.71 12.53
C ASP A 53 -0.41 1.46 13.65
N ARG A 54 -0.83 0.72 14.68
CA ARG A 54 -1.45 1.31 15.89
C ARG A 54 -0.39 1.91 16.84
N GLY A 55 0.65 2.53 16.28
CA GLY A 55 1.93 2.85 16.92
C GLY A 55 2.39 4.31 16.82
N ILE A 56 3.71 4.51 16.69
CA ILE A 56 4.41 5.81 16.63
C ILE A 56 4.67 6.23 15.16
N ASP A 57 4.49 5.29 14.24
CA ASP A 57 4.63 5.36 12.80
C ASP A 57 3.34 5.86 12.11
N LEU A 58 3.52 6.27 10.86
CA LEU A 58 2.42 6.52 9.93
C LEU A 58 2.15 5.21 9.21
N ASP A 59 0.89 4.93 8.88
CA ASP A 59 0.50 3.80 8.03
C ASP A 59 1.51 3.55 6.88
N ASP A 60 2.12 2.36 6.87
CA ASP A 60 3.07 1.99 5.84
C ASP A 60 2.35 1.65 4.52
N LEU A 61 2.73 2.33 3.43
CA LEU A 61 2.11 2.14 2.12
C LEU A 61 2.65 0.87 1.48
N MET A 62 1.81 -0.16 1.42
CA MET A 62 2.18 -1.46 0.84
C MET A 62 2.02 -1.49 -0.68
N ASP A 63 0.94 -0.92 -1.21
CA ASP A 63 0.63 -0.88 -2.65
C ASP A 63 -0.39 0.24 -2.98
N GLU A 64 -0.41 0.71 -4.23
CA GLU A 64 -1.42 1.65 -4.71
C GLU A 64 -1.81 1.42 -6.17
N GLY A 65 -3.05 1.75 -6.49
CA GLY A 65 -3.58 1.61 -7.84
C GLY A 65 -4.86 2.40 -8.06
N VAL A 66 -5.42 2.22 -9.26
CA VAL A 66 -6.69 2.81 -9.64
C VAL A 66 -7.62 1.76 -10.22
N THR A 67 -8.92 1.96 -10.08
CA THR A 67 -9.91 1.08 -10.70
C THR A 67 -9.84 1.13 -12.23
N ASN A 68 -9.99 -0.03 -12.85
CA ASN A 68 -9.98 -0.18 -14.31
C ASN A 68 -11.31 0.25 -14.96
N SER A 69 -11.48 -0.02 -16.26
CA SER A 69 -12.69 0.31 -17.03
C SER A 69 -13.98 -0.36 -16.52
N ASP A 70 -13.85 -1.47 -15.81
CA ASP A 70 -14.96 -2.19 -15.19
C ASP A 70 -15.17 -1.81 -13.72
N GLY A 71 -14.42 -0.82 -13.23
CA GLY A 71 -14.45 -0.34 -11.85
C GLY A 71 -13.74 -1.28 -10.88
N VAL A 72 -12.97 -2.24 -11.38
CA VAL A 72 -12.30 -3.27 -10.57
C VAL A 72 -10.91 -2.79 -10.17
N PHE A 73 -10.52 -3.05 -8.93
CA PHE A 73 -9.14 -2.91 -8.45
C PHE A 73 -8.61 -4.23 -7.91
N HIS A 74 -7.29 -4.37 -7.93
CA HIS A 74 -6.56 -5.44 -7.26
C HIS A 74 -5.24 -4.85 -6.76
N LEU A 75 -4.94 -5.02 -5.48
CA LEU A 75 -3.71 -4.57 -4.85
C LEU A 75 -3.08 -5.71 -4.06
N SER A 76 -1.75 -5.74 -4.02
CA SER A 76 -0.97 -6.75 -3.30
C SER A 76 0.35 -6.14 -2.85
N GLY A 77 0.62 -6.23 -1.55
CA GLY A 77 1.84 -5.69 -0.97
C GLY A 77 2.33 -6.53 0.20
N LYS A 78 3.49 -6.15 0.74
CA LYS A 78 4.13 -6.82 1.87
C LYS A 78 4.84 -5.82 2.75
N GLU A 79 4.94 -6.15 4.03
CA GLU A 79 5.76 -5.41 5.00
C GLU A 79 6.60 -6.34 5.85
N THR A 80 7.59 -5.76 6.55
CA THR A 80 8.43 -6.50 7.51
C THR A 80 8.15 -5.99 8.91
N GLU A 81 7.46 -6.81 9.70
CA GLU A 81 6.93 -6.43 11.01
C GLU A 81 7.30 -7.43 12.10
N LEU A 82 7.33 -6.96 13.35
CA LEU A 82 7.46 -7.85 14.52
C LEU A 82 6.13 -8.50 14.91
N SER A 83 5.03 -7.78 14.71
CA SER A 83 3.64 -8.21 14.94
C SER A 83 2.98 -8.68 13.65
N THR A 84 1.77 -9.21 13.75
CA THR A 84 0.92 -9.39 12.57
C THR A 84 0.52 -8.03 12.01
N ILE A 85 0.69 -7.85 10.70
CA ILE A 85 0.26 -6.64 10.00
C ILE A 85 -1.25 -6.45 10.09
N ASP A 86 -1.72 -5.21 10.09
CA ASP A 86 -3.13 -4.79 10.17
C ASP A 86 -3.58 -4.18 8.82
N PRO A 87 -3.71 -4.98 7.73
CA PRO A 87 -3.91 -4.45 6.39
C PRO A 87 -5.25 -3.72 6.25
N LYS A 88 -5.25 -2.56 5.58
CA LYS A 88 -6.46 -1.80 5.23
C LYS A 88 -6.36 -1.18 3.84
N ILE A 89 -7.49 -0.99 3.19
CA ILE A 89 -7.57 -0.12 2.01
C ILE A 89 -8.13 1.24 2.34
N ASN A 90 -7.57 2.27 1.71
CA ASN A 90 -8.14 3.60 1.63
C ASN A 90 -8.66 3.83 0.19
N VAL A 91 -9.93 4.19 0.06
CA VAL A 91 -10.58 4.50 -1.22
C VAL A 91 -10.79 6.01 -1.31
N TYR A 92 -10.31 6.63 -2.39
CA TYR A 92 -10.35 8.07 -2.60
C TYR A 92 -11.20 8.40 -3.84
N HIS A 93 -12.34 9.07 -3.65
CA HIS A 93 -13.30 9.31 -4.73
C HIS A 93 -14.02 10.66 -4.62
N ASP A 94 -14.60 11.10 -5.71
CA ASP A 94 -15.39 12.33 -5.83
C ASP A 94 -16.77 12.10 -6.46
N CYS A 95 -17.24 10.83 -6.47
CA CYS A 95 -18.58 10.47 -6.94
C CYS A 95 -19.67 11.40 -6.39
N ASN A 96 -20.44 12.04 -7.27
CA ASN A 96 -21.49 13.03 -6.94
C ASN A 96 -20.97 14.32 -6.30
N ASP A 97 -19.68 14.63 -6.46
CA ASP A 97 -19.00 15.71 -5.76
C ASP A 97 -17.74 16.23 -6.49
N GLU A 98 -17.70 16.10 -7.81
CA GLU A 98 -16.51 16.27 -8.66
C GLU A 98 -15.97 17.72 -8.66
N THR A 99 -16.82 18.69 -8.29
CA THR A 99 -16.45 20.11 -8.21
C THR A 99 -15.90 20.53 -6.85
N VAL A 100 -16.01 19.69 -5.81
CA VAL A 100 -15.57 20.04 -4.47
C VAL A 100 -14.09 19.70 -4.30
N PRO A 101 -13.28 20.60 -3.73
CA PRO A 101 -11.88 20.31 -3.46
C PRO A 101 -11.71 19.09 -2.54
N CYS A 102 -10.65 18.32 -2.80
CA CYS A 102 -10.27 17.13 -2.03
C CYS A 102 -11.22 15.94 -2.19
N LEU A 103 -10.66 14.74 -2.23
CA LEU A 103 -11.44 13.52 -2.44
C LEU A 103 -12.08 13.07 -1.13
N LYS A 104 -13.27 12.47 -1.20
CA LYS A 104 -13.84 11.68 -0.11
C LYS A 104 -12.95 10.46 0.10
N LYS A 105 -12.65 10.17 1.37
CA LYS A 105 -11.81 9.04 1.79
C LYS A 105 -12.56 8.21 2.81
N PHE A 106 -12.65 6.92 2.58
CA PHE A 106 -13.05 5.94 3.60
C PHE A 106 -12.11 4.74 3.58
N SER A 107 -12.17 3.94 4.65
CA SER A 107 -11.27 2.81 4.85
C SER A 107 -12.03 1.51 5.06
N ILE A 108 -11.46 0.40 4.62
CA ILE A 108 -11.94 -0.95 4.90
C ILE A 108 -10.76 -1.78 5.42
N MET A 109 -10.91 -2.34 6.63
CA MET A 109 -9.95 -3.28 7.19
C MET A 109 -10.05 -4.62 6.46
N ILE A 110 -8.90 -5.19 6.12
CA ILE A 110 -8.78 -6.56 5.62
C ILE A 110 -8.57 -7.45 6.84
N PRO A 111 -9.37 -8.51 7.03
CA PRO A 111 -9.21 -9.37 8.21
C PRO A 111 -7.85 -10.06 8.24
N ASP A 112 -7.25 -10.22 9.43
CA ASP A 112 -5.96 -10.89 9.65
C ASP A 112 -5.95 -12.32 9.08
N SER A 113 -7.11 -12.96 8.98
CA SER A 113 -7.28 -14.24 8.30
C SER A 113 -6.95 -14.19 6.80
N PHE A 114 -6.63 -13.03 6.22
CA PHE A 114 -6.13 -12.81 4.87
C PHE A 114 -4.65 -12.40 4.80
N VAL A 115 -3.97 -12.25 5.94
CA VAL A 115 -2.51 -12.10 6.02
C VAL A 115 -1.82 -13.43 5.76
N THR A 116 -0.72 -13.37 5.01
CA THR A 116 0.15 -14.51 4.69
C THR A 116 1.55 -14.24 5.22
N GLU A 117 2.12 -15.22 5.92
CA GLU A 117 3.56 -15.22 6.25
C GLU A 117 4.38 -15.41 4.98
N GLY A 118 5.29 -14.47 4.71
CA GLY A 118 6.12 -14.42 3.53
C GLY A 118 5.74 -13.31 2.55
N PRO A 119 6.56 -13.13 1.49
CA PRO A 119 6.47 -11.97 0.60
C PRO A 119 5.31 -12.01 -0.40
N GLU A 120 4.67 -13.16 -0.60
CA GLU A 120 3.64 -13.36 -1.62
C GLU A 120 2.32 -13.80 -0.97
N PRO A 121 1.22 -13.06 -1.17
CA PRO A 121 -0.08 -13.43 -0.60
C PRO A 121 -0.58 -14.77 -1.14
N SER A 122 -0.98 -15.66 -0.24
CA SER A 122 -1.57 -16.96 -0.59
C SER A 122 -3.07 -16.89 -0.88
N LYS A 123 -3.70 -15.77 -0.52
CA LYS A 123 -5.14 -15.52 -0.57
C LYS A 123 -5.40 -14.05 -0.83
N THR A 124 -6.52 -13.76 -1.46
CA THR A 124 -6.97 -12.39 -1.78
C THR A 124 -8.30 -12.15 -1.08
N PHE A 125 -8.39 -11.06 -0.32
CA PHE A 125 -9.64 -10.61 0.25
C PHE A 125 -10.51 -9.96 -0.83
N ASP A 126 -11.75 -10.43 -0.99
CA ASP A 126 -12.73 -9.80 -1.88
C ASP A 126 -13.60 -8.82 -1.08
N ALA A 127 -13.35 -7.52 -1.26
CA ALA A 127 -14.13 -6.44 -0.64
C ALA A 127 -15.54 -6.30 -1.26
N GLY A 128 -15.85 -7.07 -2.30
CA GLY A 128 -17.14 -7.07 -2.99
C GLY A 128 -17.32 -5.87 -3.91
N THR A 129 -18.59 -5.55 -4.18
CA THR A 129 -18.97 -4.35 -4.95
C THR A 129 -19.46 -3.26 -4.01
N LEU A 130 -18.80 -2.11 -4.03
CA LEU A 130 -19.11 -0.95 -3.20
C LEU A 130 -19.71 0.16 -4.06
N ASN A 131 -20.90 0.62 -3.65
CA ASN A 131 -21.54 1.75 -4.29
C ASN A 131 -21.15 3.08 -3.62
N LEU A 132 -20.38 3.89 -4.34
CA LEU A 132 -19.85 5.19 -3.92
C LEU A 132 -20.90 6.30 -3.85
N ASP A 133 -22.14 6.02 -4.23
CA ASP A 133 -23.29 6.90 -4.01
C ASP A 133 -23.64 7.04 -2.51
N GLY A 134 -23.30 6.01 -1.73
CA GLY A 134 -23.55 5.97 -0.29
C GLY A 134 -22.52 6.77 0.52
N LYS A 135 -22.84 6.98 1.80
CA LYS A 135 -21.90 7.51 2.80
C LYS A 135 -21.32 6.35 3.61
N PHE A 136 -20.00 6.25 3.67
CA PHE A 136 -19.32 5.21 4.43
C PHE A 136 -19.04 5.65 5.88
N SER A 137 -18.96 4.69 6.79
CA SER A 137 -18.56 4.96 8.18
C SER A 137 -17.13 5.46 8.23
N GLY A 138 -16.86 6.49 9.03
CA GLY A 138 -15.52 7.10 9.12
C GLY A 138 -15.09 7.89 7.88
N GLU A 139 -15.98 8.13 6.92
CA GLU A 139 -15.67 8.91 5.73
C GLU A 139 -15.25 10.35 6.08
N SER A 140 -14.15 10.77 5.48
CA SER A 140 -13.50 12.07 5.65
C SER A 140 -13.11 12.64 4.29
N ARG A 141 -12.33 13.74 4.27
CA ARG A 141 -11.75 14.29 3.04
C ARG A 141 -10.23 14.28 3.10
N ASP A 142 -9.62 13.97 1.97
CA ASP A 142 -8.16 13.93 1.80
C ASP A 142 -7.75 14.84 0.63
N CYS A 143 -6.86 15.78 0.93
CA CYS A 143 -6.34 16.77 -0.02
C CYS A 143 -4.93 16.44 -0.53
N LEU A 144 -4.32 15.35 -0.07
CA LEU A 144 -2.94 14.96 -0.37
C LEU A 144 -2.89 13.88 -1.45
N ASN A 145 -3.86 12.96 -1.44
CA ASN A 145 -3.92 11.79 -2.30
C ASN A 145 -4.82 12.00 -3.52
N ARG A 146 -4.66 13.11 -4.26
CA ARG A 146 -5.48 13.42 -5.45
C ARG A 146 -5.12 12.59 -6.68
#